data_AF-A0A3M1JRL9-F1
#
_entry.id   AF-A0A3M1JRL9-F1
#
_cell.length_a   1.000
_cell.length_b   1.000
_cell.length_c   1.000
_cell.angle_alpha   90.00
_cell.angle_beta   90.00
_cell.angle_gamma   90.00
#
_symmetry.space_group_name_H-M   'P 1'
#
loop_
_entity.id
_entity.type
_entity.pdbx_description
1 polymer ?
#
loop_
_entity_poly.entity_id
_entity_poly.type
_entity_poly.pdbx_seq_one_letter_code
_entity_poly.pdbx_strand_id
1 'polypeptide(L)'
;GQNIDIIGDVPTGCDSDYLITVTNTTKYDTKNAGAGYGLTTIDLGAPGTGILSLSSSGATGTSTGTSMASPHVAGAVAFLHSIVTAGFAQFYKTHPAEGALMVKNWILAGVDSIPDLANTTVSGGRLNLYNSTLLALNVMGSDSTDPNPVTDLAADTSHWYQVTLTWTDPTTTFGGDTLPAFVIDVYRDDSLRGTVPSGVEFYHEGQLTGGQTYRYSLITRLVESHAVSIPAILTVTVSGGDCLAGDVSLDGRVDLLDVITEMQFILGFRPPDPSITCQADVDFDNEITVYDLLGIADRLNSR
;
A
#
# COMPACT_ATOMS: atom_id res chain seq x y z
N GLY A 1 38.50 -16.11 3.43
CA GLY A 1 37.28 -15.92 4.22
C GLY A 1 36.52 -17.21 4.19
N GLN A 2 35.75 -17.49 5.24
CA GLN A 2 35.00 -18.74 5.36
C GLN A 2 33.64 -18.61 4.69
N ASN A 3 33.14 -19.72 4.12
CA ASN A 3 31.76 -19.79 3.65
C ASN A 3 30.87 -20.09 4.86
N ILE A 4 30.06 -19.09 5.24
CA ILE A 4 29.21 -19.12 6.43
C ILE A 4 27.98 -20.02 6.21
N ASP A 5 27.54 -20.21 4.96
CA ASP A 5 26.46 -21.18 4.66
C ASP A 5 26.87 -22.63 5.01
N ILE A 6 28.19 -22.93 5.05
CA ILE A 6 28.72 -24.27 5.31
C ILE A 6 29.29 -24.38 6.74
N ILE A 7 30.09 -23.40 7.14
CA ILE A 7 30.85 -23.44 8.39
C ILE A 7 30.00 -22.93 9.57
N GLY A 8 29.03 -22.05 9.29
CA GLY A 8 28.29 -21.31 10.30
C GLY A 8 29.13 -20.23 10.95
N ASP A 9 28.44 -19.22 11.49
CA ASP A 9 29.00 -18.16 12.34
C ASP A 9 27.84 -17.59 13.17
N VAL A 10 28.14 -17.01 14.32
CA VAL A 10 27.13 -16.38 15.18
C VAL A 10 27.46 -14.90 15.38
N PRO A 11 26.49 -13.99 15.20
CA PRO A 11 25.07 -14.24 14.91
C PRO A 11 24.74 -14.40 13.42
N THR A 12 25.72 -14.31 12.50
CA THR A 12 25.43 -14.16 11.06
C THR A 12 24.81 -15.39 10.39
N GLY A 13 24.93 -16.58 10.97
CA GLY A 13 24.26 -17.81 10.53
C GLY A 13 22.98 -18.14 11.31
N CYS A 14 22.47 -17.23 12.15
CA CYS A 14 21.19 -17.41 12.81
C CYS A 14 20.04 -16.93 11.91
N ASP A 15 18.99 -17.74 11.78
CA ASP A 15 17.78 -17.36 11.03
C ASP A 15 17.05 -16.22 11.75
N SER A 16 17.04 -15.04 11.12
CA SER A 16 16.26 -13.89 11.54
C SER A 16 16.06 -12.95 10.36
N ASP A 17 14.80 -12.68 10.03
CA ASP A 17 14.47 -11.78 8.93
C ASP A 17 14.94 -10.34 9.20
N TYR A 18 15.15 -9.98 10.47
CA TYR A 18 15.51 -8.64 10.92
C TYR A 18 17.02 -8.41 11.04
N LEU A 19 17.84 -9.46 10.86
CA LEU A 19 19.30 -9.32 10.88
C LEU A 19 19.77 -8.79 9.52
N ILE A 20 20.75 -7.87 9.52
CA ILE A 20 21.47 -7.47 8.32
C ILE A 20 22.92 -7.92 8.46
N THR A 21 23.32 -8.93 7.69
CA THR A 21 24.66 -9.53 7.73
C THR A 21 25.58 -8.93 6.67
N VAL A 22 26.79 -8.55 7.07
CA VAL A 22 27.64 -7.64 6.28
C VAL A 22 29.02 -8.23 6.05
N THR A 23 29.42 -8.37 4.78
CA THR A 23 30.81 -8.67 4.39
C THR A 23 31.62 -7.39 4.10
N ASN A 24 32.94 -7.54 4.05
CA ASN A 24 33.88 -6.43 3.89
C ASN A 24 34.28 -6.29 2.41
N THR A 25 34.15 -5.08 1.88
CA THR A 25 34.64 -4.68 0.56
C THR A 25 35.83 -3.73 0.66
N THR A 26 36.67 -3.76 -0.38
CA THR A 26 37.82 -2.86 -0.54
C THR A 26 37.45 -1.63 -1.34
N LYS A 27 38.34 -0.63 -1.36
CA LYS A 27 38.20 0.57 -2.20
C LYS A 27 38.20 0.31 -3.71
N TYR A 28 38.43 -0.93 -4.14
CA TYR A 28 38.43 -1.35 -5.54
C TYR A 28 37.17 -2.17 -5.89
N ASP A 29 36.14 -2.17 -5.04
CA ASP A 29 34.91 -2.93 -5.23
C ASP A 29 35.10 -4.44 -5.39
N THR A 30 36.08 -4.94 -4.64
CA THR A 30 36.29 -6.37 -4.44
C THR A 30 35.99 -6.72 -3.00
N LYS A 31 35.52 -7.94 -2.75
CA LYS A 31 35.39 -8.50 -1.40
C LYS A 31 36.79 -8.64 -0.82
N ASN A 32 36.96 -8.29 0.45
CA ASN A 32 38.19 -8.61 1.16
C ASN A 32 38.34 -10.13 1.24
N ALA A 33 39.49 -10.65 0.80
CA ALA A 33 39.73 -12.08 0.75
C ALA A 33 39.63 -12.75 2.14
N GLY A 34 39.91 -12.03 3.23
CA GLY A 34 39.79 -12.52 4.60
C GLY A 34 38.36 -12.60 5.14
N ALA A 35 37.41 -11.84 4.57
CA ALA A 35 36.06 -11.73 5.10
C ALA A 35 35.17 -12.93 4.75
N GLY A 36 34.28 -13.31 5.68
CA GLY A 36 33.25 -14.32 5.49
C GLY A 36 32.27 -13.96 4.38
N TYR A 37 31.63 -14.96 3.80
CA TYR A 37 30.67 -14.83 2.70
C TYR A 37 29.65 -15.96 2.77
N GLY A 38 28.52 -15.83 2.08
CA GLY A 38 27.47 -16.84 2.02
C GLY A 38 26.30 -16.34 1.18
N LEU A 39 25.80 -17.19 0.29
CA LEU A 39 24.68 -16.90 -0.60
C LEU A 39 23.34 -16.76 0.14
N THR A 40 23.24 -17.35 1.34
CA THR A 40 22.02 -17.32 2.15
C THR A 40 22.23 -16.63 3.49
N THR A 41 23.44 -16.65 4.03
CA THR A 41 23.72 -16.10 5.36
C THR A 41 24.26 -14.67 5.35
N ILE A 42 24.83 -14.19 4.24
CA ILE A 42 25.41 -12.84 4.14
C ILE A 42 24.59 -11.98 3.18
N ASP A 43 23.96 -10.92 3.69
CA ASP A 43 23.03 -10.10 2.92
C ASP A 43 23.74 -9.20 1.90
N LEU A 44 24.74 -8.42 2.32
CA LEU A 44 25.43 -7.45 1.46
C LEU A 44 26.88 -7.19 1.87
N GLY A 45 27.62 -6.47 1.02
CA GLY A 45 28.94 -5.92 1.36
C GLY A 45 28.90 -4.46 1.78
N ALA A 46 29.88 -4.01 2.56
CA ALA A 46 30.12 -2.59 2.81
C ALA A 46 31.64 -2.29 2.95
N PRO A 47 32.09 -1.04 2.82
CA PRO A 47 33.50 -0.70 2.94
C PRO A 47 34.05 -1.08 4.32
N GLY A 48 35.06 -1.96 4.35
CA GLY A 48 35.65 -2.42 5.61
C GLY A 48 37.16 -2.61 5.56
N THR A 49 37.82 -2.22 4.47
CA THR A 49 39.28 -2.39 4.30
C THR A 49 39.96 -1.04 4.26
N GLY A 50 40.88 -0.82 5.20
CA GLY A 50 41.60 0.45 5.31
C GLY A 50 40.72 1.61 5.77
N ILE A 51 39.80 1.35 6.69
CA ILE A 51 38.86 2.37 7.21
C ILE A 51 39.55 3.17 8.31
N LEU A 52 39.65 4.48 8.10
CA LEU A 52 40.11 5.43 9.09
C LEU A 52 38.97 5.74 10.07
N SER A 53 39.19 5.56 11.37
CA SER A 53 38.23 5.91 12.41
C SER A 53 38.94 6.38 13.69
N LEU A 54 38.18 6.84 14.67
CA LEU A 54 38.69 7.18 15.99
C LEU A 54 39.13 5.91 16.72
N SER A 55 40.24 6.01 17.43
CA SER A 55 40.75 4.98 18.33
C SER A 55 40.48 5.36 19.79
N SER A 56 40.57 4.38 20.69
CA SER A 56 40.35 4.58 22.13
C SER A 56 41.35 5.55 22.79
N SER A 57 42.44 5.91 22.11
CA SER A 57 43.40 6.91 22.59
C SER A 57 43.03 8.35 22.23
N GLY A 58 41.91 8.58 21.52
CA GLY A 58 41.51 9.89 21.02
C GLY A 58 42.20 10.30 19.71
N ALA A 59 43.14 9.50 19.21
CA ALA A 59 43.74 9.67 17.88
C ALA A 59 42.94 8.93 16.80
N THR A 60 43.22 9.21 15.52
CA THR A 60 42.70 8.41 14.41
C THR A 60 43.60 7.21 14.12
N GLY A 61 43.01 6.12 13.63
CA GLY A 61 43.71 4.90 13.25
C GLY A 61 43.00 4.20 12.10
N THR A 62 43.74 3.42 11.31
CA THR A 62 43.21 2.68 10.17
C THR A 62 43.09 1.20 10.50
N SER A 63 41.91 0.63 10.30
CA SER A 63 41.62 -0.79 10.58
C SER A 63 40.95 -1.48 9.39
N THR A 64 41.00 -2.81 9.38
CA THR A 64 40.36 -3.65 8.37
C THR A 64 39.59 -4.77 9.04
N GLY A 65 38.33 -4.96 8.66
CA GLY A 65 37.50 -6.05 9.16
C GLY A 65 36.03 -5.89 8.80
N THR A 66 35.25 -6.96 8.95
CA THR A 66 33.78 -6.86 8.92
C THR A 66 33.28 -5.96 10.04
N SER A 67 33.98 -5.91 11.18
CA SER A 67 33.74 -4.92 12.25
C SER A 67 33.83 -3.46 11.81
N MET A 68 34.52 -3.16 10.70
CA MET A 68 34.55 -1.83 10.09
C MET A 68 33.50 -1.67 8.98
N ALA A 69 33.06 -2.77 8.36
CA ALA A 69 31.98 -2.76 7.37
C ALA A 69 30.59 -2.60 8.02
N SER A 70 30.30 -3.38 9.06
CA SER A 70 29.03 -3.35 9.81
C SER A 70 28.59 -1.94 10.26
N PRO A 71 29.46 -1.07 10.83
CA PRO A 71 29.03 0.28 11.23
C PRO A 71 28.68 1.20 10.05
N HIS A 72 29.15 0.93 8.82
CA HIS A 72 28.66 1.68 7.65
C HIS A 72 27.18 1.36 7.36
N VAL A 73 26.79 0.08 7.46
CA VAL A 73 25.40 -0.34 7.28
C VAL A 73 24.54 0.12 8.46
N ALA A 74 25.03 0.03 9.70
CA ALA A 74 24.32 0.56 10.86
C ALA A 74 24.12 2.09 10.75
N GLY A 75 25.12 2.82 10.27
CA GLY A 75 25.03 4.25 9.98
C GLY A 75 24.03 4.56 8.87
N ALA A 76 23.96 3.73 7.82
CA ALA A 76 22.95 3.85 6.77
C ALA A 76 21.53 3.64 7.31
N VAL A 77 21.31 2.61 8.13
CA VAL A 77 20.02 2.37 8.81
C VAL A 77 19.65 3.56 9.70
N ALA A 78 20.58 4.08 10.49
CA ALA A 78 20.35 5.26 11.32
C ALA A 78 20.02 6.50 10.48
N PHE A 79 20.71 6.70 9.36
CA PHE A 79 20.42 7.78 8.42
C PHE A 79 19.01 7.63 7.84
N LEU A 80 18.61 6.43 7.39
CA LEU A 80 17.25 6.16 6.94
C LEU A 80 16.25 6.52 8.03
N HIS A 81 16.46 6.09 9.29
CA HIS A 81 15.63 6.50 10.42
C HIS A 81 15.60 8.02 10.69
N SER A 82 16.62 8.77 10.26
CA SER A 82 16.67 10.23 10.43
C SER A 82 15.96 11.01 9.33
N ILE A 83 15.85 10.43 8.13
CA ILE A 83 15.19 11.05 6.98
C ILE A 83 13.79 10.50 6.75
N VAL A 84 13.47 9.35 7.36
CA VAL A 84 12.11 8.84 7.39
C VAL A 84 11.24 9.73 8.24
N THR A 85 9.99 9.58 7.96
CA THR A 85 8.99 10.59 8.11
C THR A 85 8.24 10.23 9.43
N ALA A 86 7.67 11.19 10.18
CA ALA A 86 6.98 10.93 11.46
C ALA A 86 5.90 9.81 11.39
N GLY A 87 5.12 9.73 10.32
CA GLY A 87 4.17 8.64 10.09
C GLY A 87 4.85 7.28 9.84
N PHE A 88 5.98 7.22 9.12
CA PHE A 88 6.78 5.99 9.07
C PHE A 88 7.34 5.64 10.45
N ALA A 89 7.80 6.63 11.22
CA ALA A 89 8.26 6.40 12.58
C ALA A 89 7.14 5.87 13.50
N GLN A 90 5.90 6.34 13.32
CA GLN A 90 4.74 5.82 14.04
C GLN A 90 4.36 4.42 13.57
N PHE A 91 4.37 4.16 12.26
CA PHE A 91 4.19 2.83 11.69
C PHE A 91 5.23 1.86 12.23
N TYR A 92 6.51 2.22 12.25
CA TYR A 92 7.58 1.40 12.81
C TYR A 92 7.36 1.13 14.32
N LYS A 93 6.78 2.07 15.07
CA LYS A 93 6.43 1.85 16.48
C LYS A 93 5.26 0.89 16.67
N THR A 94 4.24 0.94 15.81
CA THR A 94 3.04 0.09 15.89
C THR A 94 3.21 -1.27 15.23
N HIS A 95 4.04 -1.34 14.18
CA HIS A 95 4.35 -2.50 13.34
C HIS A 95 5.87 -2.66 13.19
N PRO A 96 6.60 -2.99 14.28
CA PRO A 96 8.06 -2.98 14.30
C PRO A 96 8.69 -4.04 13.41
N ALA A 97 8.03 -5.18 13.19
CA ALA A 97 8.53 -6.22 12.30
C ALA A 97 8.51 -5.77 10.85
N GLU A 98 7.36 -5.27 10.39
CA GLU A 98 7.13 -4.77 9.04
C GLU A 98 8.00 -3.55 8.75
N GLY A 99 8.08 -2.60 9.70
CA GLY A 99 8.96 -1.44 9.60
C GLY A 99 10.44 -1.82 9.45
N ALA A 100 10.93 -2.78 10.25
CA ALA A 100 12.30 -3.27 10.15
C ALA A 100 12.58 -3.93 8.80
N LEU A 101 11.64 -4.74 8.30
CA LEU A 101 11.72 -5.37 6.98
C LEU A 101 11.74 -4.35 5.85
N MET A 102 10.96 -3.27 5.94
CA MET A 102 11.00 -2.18 4.95
C MET A 102 12.38 -1.54 4.88
N VAL A 103 12.97 -1.21 6.04
CA VAL A 103 14.32 -0.62 6.10
C VAL A 103 15.36 -1.58 5.54
N LYS A 104 15.31 -2.88 5.91
CA LYS A 104 16.21 -3.90 5.35
C LYS A 104 16.05 -3.99 3.84
N ASN A 105 14.83 -4.03 3.32
CA ASN A 105 14.56 -4.11 1.89
C ASN A 105 15.09 -2.90 1.12
N TRP A 106 14.95 -1.68 1.65
CA TRP A 106 15.55 -0.49 1.02
C TRP A 106 17.07 -0.59 0.93
N ILE A 107 17.72 -1.08 1.98
CA ILE A 107 19.18 -1.30 1.99
C ILE A 107 19.60 -2.35 0.97
N LEU A 108 18.91 -3.50 0.91
CA LEU A 108 19.29 -4.62 0.04
C LEU A 108 18.94 -4.37 -1.43
N ALA A 109 17.81 -3.72 -1.71
CA ALA A 109 17.44 -3.36 -3.08
C ALA A 109 18.23 -2.14 -3.59
N GLY A 110 18.75 -1.31 -2.69
CA GLY A 110 19.53 -0.13 -3.03
C GLY A 110 21.00 -0.39 -3.35
N VAL A 111 21.51 -1.62 -3.19
CA VAL A 111 22.94 -1.90 -3.37
C VAL A 111 23.47 -1.56 -4.76
N ASP A 112 24.75 -1.19 -4.83
CA ASP A 112 25.48 -1.26 -6.10
C ASP A 112 25.91 -2.71 -6.34
N SER A 113 25.41 -3.31 -7.42
CA SER A 113 25.84 -4.67 -7.80
C SER A 113 27.33 -4.68 -8.14
N ILE A 114 28.09 -5.55 -7.47
CA ILE A 114 29.52 -5.71 -7.75
C ILE A 114 29.82 -7.19 -8.08
N PRO A 115 30.61 -7.47 -9.14
CA PRO A 115 30.80 -8.84 -9.63
C PRO A 115 31.29 -9.84 -8.57
N ASP A 116 32.12 -9.37 -7.64
CA ASP A 116 32.73 -10.21 -6.59
C ASP A 116 31.73 -10.61 -5.48
N LEU A 117 30.56 -9.95 -5.42
CA LEU A 117 29.49 -10.27 -4.47
C LEU A 117 28.32 -11.05 -5.09
N ALA A 118 28.14 -11.01 -6.41
CA ALA A 118 27.01 -11.64 -7.11
C ALA A 118 26.77 -13.12 -6.77
N ASN A 119 27.84 -13.86 -6.46
CA ASN A 119 27.76 -15.27 -6.06
C ASN A 119 28.31 -15.52 -4.64
N THR A 120 28.38 -14.48 -3.81
CA THR A 120 28.94 -14.59 -2.45
C THR A 120 28.08 -13.92 -1.37
N THR A 121 27.03 -13.20 -1.73
CA THR A 121 26.03 -12.59 -0.83
C THR A 121 24.63 -12.61 -1.44
N VAL A 122 23.58 -12.49 -0.62
CA VAL A 122 22.16 -12.49 -1.04
C VAL A 122 21.85 -11.39 -2.06
N SER A 123 22.21 -10.14 -1.75
CA SER A 123 21.94 -8.98 -2.62
C SER A 123 22.88 -8.89 -3.83
N GLY A 124 23.97 -9.64 -3.84
CA GLY A 124 25.03 -9.51 -4.84
C GLY A 124 25.74 -8.15 -4.89
N GLY A 125 25.58 -7.28 -3.88
CA GLY A 125 26.01 -5.89 -3.99
C GLY A 125 26.58 -5.26 -2.72
N ARG A 126 27.19 -4.09 -2.91
CA ARG A 126 27.75 -3.23 -1.88
C ARG A 126 26.72 -2.16 -1.50
N LEU A 127 26.63 -1.84 -0.21
CA LEU A 127 25.85 -0.73 0.32
C LEU A 127 26.00 0.55 -0.54
N ASN A 128 24.86 1.10 -0.95
CA ASN A 128 24.75 2.43 -1.54
C ASN A 128 23.62 3.18 -0.80
N LEU A 129 24.03 4.15 0.03
CA LEU A 129 23.10 4.93 0.85
C LEU A 129 22.18 5.79 -0.01
N TYR A 130 22.69 6.37 -1.10
CA TYR A 130 21.91 7.25 -1.97
C TYR A 130 20.74 6.52 -2.62
N ASN A 131 20.99 5.36 -3.23
CA ASN A 131 19.94 4.53 -3.82
C ASN A 131 18.94 4.05 -2.76
N SER A 132 19.43 3.63 -1.59
CA SER A 132 18.57 3.23 -0.47
C SER A 132 17.66 4.37 -0.01
N THR A 133 18.16 5.61 0.00
CA THR A 133 17.39 6.82 0.29
C THR A 133 16.33 7.09 -0.78
N LEU A 134 16.65 6.97 -2.07
CA LEU A 134 15.65 7.14 -3.12
C LEU A 134 14.51 6.11 -3.01
N LEU A 135 14.83 4.86 -2.66
CA LEU A 135 13.82 3.82 -2.43
C LEU A 135 12.94 4.15 -1.21
N ALA A 136 13.54 4.62 -0.12
CA ALA A 136 12.78 5.08 1.05
C ALA A 136 11.84 6.24 0.69
N LEU A 137 12.33 7.23 -0.06
CA LEU A 137 11.54 8.39 -0.49
C LEU A 137 10.42 8.02 -1.47
N ASN A 138 10.63 7.05 -2.36
CA ASN A 138 9.59 6.59 -3.29
C ASN A 138 8.43 5.87 -2.58
N VAL A 139 8.69 5.24 -1.42
CA VAL A 139 7.63 4.68 -0.56
C VAL A 139 6.99 5.79 0.32
N MET A 140 7.74 6.85 0.60
CA MET A 140 7.35 7.99 1.42
C MET A 140 7.13 9.25 0.56
N GLY A 141 6.27 9.18 -0.46
CA GLY A 141 5.91 10.35 -1.30
C GLY A 141 5.21 11.52 -0.59
N SER A 142 5.43 11.65 0.72
CA SER A 142 4.92 12.65 1.64
C SER A 142 6.11 13.28 2.38
N ASP A 143 6.35 14.58 2.20
CA ASP A 143 7.29 15.38 3.00
C ASP A 143 6.59 15.97 4.25
N SER A 144 7.31 16.71 5.10
CA SER A 144 6.72 17.23 6.35
C SER A 144 5.54 18.18 6.15
N THR A 145 5.41 18.79 4.97
CA THR A 145 4.35 19.74 4.62
C THR A 145 3.12 19.05 4.01
N ASP A 146 3.24 17.78 3.63
CA ASP A 146 2.13 17.02 3.09
C ASP A 146 1.09 16.70 4.17
N PRO A 147 -0.20 16.65 3.82
CA PRO A 147 -1.24 16.30 4.78
C PRO A 147 -1.18 14.81 5.16
N ASN A 148 -1.61 14.47 6.38
CA ASN A 148 -1.87 13.07 6.73
C ASN A 148 -3.07 12.53 5.93
N PRO A 149 -3.14 11.20 5.66
CA PRO A 149 -4.33 10.58 5.09
C PRO A 149 -5.51 10.64 6.06
N VAL A 150 -6.73 10.46 5.54
CA VAL A 150 -7.92 10.21 6.37
C VAL A 150 -7.73 8.94 7.22
N THR A 151 -8.36 8.91 8.39
CA THR A 151 -8.39 7.71 9.26
C THR A 151 -9.80 7.13 9.33
N ASP A 152 -9.94 5.95 9.92
CA ASP A 152 -11.24 5.30 10.16
C ASP A 152 -12.10 5.15 8.89
N LEU A 153 -11.43 4.99 7.74
CA LEU A 153 -12.08 4.80 6.44
C LEU A 153 -12.86 3.49 6.43
N ALA A 154 -14.18 3.61 6.28
CA ALA A 154 -15.12 2.52 6.22
C ALA A 154 -16.09 2.71 5.05
N ALA A 155 -16.77 1.63 4.68
CA ALA A 155 -17.81 1.63 3.67
C ALA A 155 -19.07 0.96 4.20
N ASP A 156 -20.21 1.62 4.04
CA ASP A 156 -21.54 1.02 4.13
C ASP A 156 -22.00 0.59 2.73
N THR A 157 -22.29 -0.71 2.62
CA THR A 157 -22.80 -1.38 1.41
C THR A 157 -24.18 -1.98 1.66
N SER A 158 -24.94 -1.43 2.61
CA SER A 158 -26.29 -1.88 2.96
C SER A 158 -27.25 -1.95 1.77
N HIS A 159 -26.99 -1.18 0.70
CA HIS A 159 -27.75 -1.24 -0.55
C HIS A 159 -26.86 -1.76 -1.68
N TRP A 160 -27.48 -2.52 -2.59
CA TRP A 160 -26.78 -3.36 -3.56
C TRP A 160 -26.20 -2.61 -4.77
N TYR A 161 -26.60 -1.35 -4.96
CA TYR A 161 -26.19 -0.50 -6.07
C TYR A 161 -25.38 0.71 -5.61
N GLN A 162 -25.04 0.81 -4.32
CA GLN A 162 -24.38 1.99 -3.78
C GLN A 162 -23.36 1.67 -2.69
N VAL A 163 -22.43 2.59 -2.53
CA VAL A 163 -21.47 2.62 -1.43
C VAL A 163 -21.56 3.99 -0.78
N THR A 164 -21.62 3.99 0.55
CA THR A 164 -21.39 5.18 1.36
C THR A 164 -20.06 5.03 2.07
N LEU A 165 -19.07 5.84 1.70
CA LEU A 165 -17.80 5.92 2.41
C LEU A 165 -17.92 6.89 3.58
N THR A 166 -17.32 6.54 4.70
CA THR A 166 -17.16 7.41 5.87
C THR A 166 -15.72 7.38 6.33
N TRP A 167 -15.21 8.47 6.88
CA TRP A 167 -13.85 8.56 7.40
C TRP A 167 -13.76 9.59 8.53
N THR A 168 -12.58 9.79 9.07
CA THR A 168 -12.25 10.92 9.95
C THR A 168 -11.19 11.77 9.29
N ASP A 169 -11.44 13.08 9.25
CA ASP A 169 -10.54 14.04 8.62
C ASP A 169 -9.21 14.12 9.38
N PRO A 170 -8.09 14.24 8.65
CA PRO A 170 -6.81 14.51 9.29
C PRO A 170 -6.82 15.91 9.92
N THR A 171 -6.08 16.08 11.00
CA THR A 171 -5.95 17.36 11.71
C THR A 171 -4.58 18.01 11.57
N THR A 172 -3.59 17.24 11.13
CA THR A 172 -2.19 17.66 11.06
C THR A 172 -1.55 17.28 9.74
N THR A 173 -0.56 18.07 9.31
CA THR A 173 0.41 17.65 8.31
C THR A 173 1.22 16.49 8.85
N PHE A 174 1.91 15.83 7.94
CA PHE A 174 2.80 14.74 8.24
C PHE A 174 3.93 15.16 9.21
N GLY A 175 4.35 16.44 9.18
CA GLY A 175 5.29 17.04 10.15
C GLY A 175 4.69 17.39 11.52
N GLY A 176 3.37 17.29 11.69
CA GLY A 176 2.66 17.56 12.94
C GLY A 176 2.12 19.00 13.08
N ASP A 177 2.24 19.83 12.05
CA ASP A 177 1.64 21.17 12.03
C ASP A 177 0.13 21.06 11.80
N THR A 178 -0.66 22.03 12.25
CA THR A 178 -2.10 22.08 11.97
C THR A 178 -2.34 22.18 10.46
N LEU A 179 -3.33 21.45 9.95
CA LEU A 179 -3.67 21.52 8.53
C LEU A 179 -4.29 22.87 8.14
N PRO A 180 -3.83 23.49 7.03
CA PRO A 180 -4.55 24.57 6.37
C PRO A 180 -5.79 24.01 5.63
N ALA A 181 -6.52 24.83 4.88
CA ALA A 181 -7.68 24.36 4.11
C ALA A 181 -7.30 23.21 3.16
N PHE A 182 -8.07 22.12 3.20
CA PHE A 182 -7.84 20.91 2.41
C PHE A 182 -9.14 20.33 1.86
N VAL A 183 -8.99 19.41 0.93
CA VAL A 183 -10.06 18.59 0.34
C VAL A 183 -9.65 17.12 0.33
N ILE A 184 -10.62 16.23 0.28
CA ILE A 184 -10.45 14.79 0.11
C ILE A 184 -10.86 14.43 -1.32
N ASP A 185 -9.90 14.04 -2.15
CA ASP A 185 -10.17 13.49 -3.47
C ASP A 185 -10.48 12.00 -3.34
N VAL A 186 -11.65 11.59 -3.84
CA VAL A 186 -12.14 10.22 -3.81
C VAL A 186 -11.94 9.60 -5.19
N TYR A 187 -11.13 8.55 -5.26
CA TYR A 187 -10.87 7.76 -6.45
C TYR A 187 -11.52 6.38 -6.33
N ARG A 188 -11.99 5.86 -7.46
CA ARG A 188 -12.43 4.47 -7.63
C ARG A 188 -11.69 3.88 -8.83
N ASP A 189 -10.94 2.81 -8.59
CA ASP A 189 -10.11 2.14 -9.60
C ASP A 189 -9.22 3.14 -10.39
N ASP A 190 -8.57 4.03 -9.63
CA ASP A 190 -7.66 5.08 -10.13
C ASP A 190 -8.33 6.20 -10.95
N SER A 191 -9.66 6.20 -11.07
CA SER A 191 -10.43 7.31 -11.65
C SER A 191 -11.00 8.21 -10.55
N LEU A 192 -10.79 9.53 -10.66
CA LEU A 192 -11.42 10.51 -9.77
C LEU A 192 -12.95 10.43 -9.89
N ARG A 193 -13.64 10.34 -8.75
CA ARG A 193 -15.10 10.29 -8.67
C ARG A 193 -15.69 11.54 -8.03
N GLY A 194 -14.98 12.13 -7.06
CA GLY A 194 -15.41 13.35 -6.41
C GLY A 194 -14.31 13.98 -5.57
N THR A 195 -14.55 15.22 -5.16
CA THR A 195 -13.70 15.98 -4.23
C THR A 195 -14.59 16.52 -3.13
N VAL A 196 -14.28 16.17 -1.88
CA VAL A 196 -15.08 16.48 -0.69
C VAL A 196 -14.35 17.53 0.15
N PRO A 197 -14.99 18.63 0.55
CA PRO A 197 -14.34 19.66 1.37
C PRO A 197 -14.10 19.16 2.80
N SER A 198 -13.05 19.66 3.45
CA SER A 198 -12.78 19.39 4.87
C SER A 198 -14.01 19.69 5.75
N GLY A 199 -14.26 18.85 6.75
CA GLY A 199 -15.41 18.89 7.65
C GLY A 199 -16.63 18.09 7.14
N VAL A 200 -16.58 17.58 5.92
CA VAL A 200 -17.55 16.61 5.40
C VAL A 200 -16.88 15.25 5.34
N GLU A 201 -17.34 14.34 6.18
CA GLU A 201 -16.68 13.06 6.47
C GLU A 201 -17.40 11.85 5.82
N PHE A 202 -18.12 12.09 4.73
CA PHE A 202 -18.82 11.05 3.99
C PHE A 202 -18.88 11.33 2.48
N TYR A 203 -18.98 10.26 1.70
CA TYR A 203 -19.16 10.29 0.25
C TYR A 203 -20.11 9.19 -0.18
N HIS A 204 -21.14 9.54 -0.94
CA HIS A 204 -22.11 8.60 -1.48
C HIS A 204 -21.89 8.39 -2.98
N GLU A 205 -21.87 7.14 -3.42
CA GLU A 205 -21.83 6.77 -4.83
C GLU A 205 -22.84 5.66 -5.12
N GLY A 206 -23.75 5.92 -6.06
CA GLY A 206 -24.73 4.95 -6.55
C GLY A 206 -24.40 4.42 -7.95
N GLN A 207 -25.35 3.68 -8.54
CA GLN A 207 -25.25 3.04 -9.86
C GLN A 207 -24.03 2.11 -10.00
N LEU A 208 -23.68 1.43 -8.90
CA LEU A 208 -22.66 0.40 -8.87
C LEU A 208 -23.26 -0.95 -9.23
N THR A 209 -22.43 -1.86 -9.73
CA THR A 209 -22.84 -3.23 -9.99
C THR A 209 -22.73 -4.03 -8.69
N GLY A 210 -23.84 -4.62 -8.25
CA GLY A 210 -23.87 -5.52 -7.10
C GLY A 210 -22.92 -6.70 -7.30
N GLY A 211 -22.26 -7.13 -6.22
CA GLY A 211 -21.33 -8.26 -6.23
C GLY A 211 -19.96 -7.96 -6.83
N GLN A 212 -19.80 -6.81 -7.48
CA GLN A 212 -18.51 -6.34 -7.96
C GLN A 212 -17.69 -5.76 -6.81
N THR A 213 -16.40 -6.07 -6.83
CA THR A 213 -15.41 -5.45 -5.96
C THR A 213 -14.82 -4.20 -6.62
N TYR A 214 -14.78 -3.10 -5.88
CA TYR A 214 -14.18 -1.83 -6.27
C TYR A 214 -13.06 -1.43 -5.31
N ARG A 215 -12.02 -0.78 -5.83
CA ARG A 215 -10.94 -0.22 -5.00
C ARG A 215 -11.13 1.29 -4.86
N TYR A 216 -11.44 1.74 -3.65
CA TYR A 216 -11.49 3.15 -3.31
C TYR A 216 -10.15 3.64 -2.78
N SER A 217 -9.78 4.87 -3.13
CA SER A 217 -8.59 5.54 -2.63
C SER A 217 -8.91 7.00 -2.33
N LEU A 218 -8.69 7.41 -1.09
CA LEU A 218 -8.92 8.78 -0.63
C LEU A 218 -7.58 9.47 -0.43
N ILE A 219 -7.43 10.65 -1.04
CA ILE A 219 -6.21 11.46 -0.96
C ILE A 219 -6.57 12.82 -0.37
N THR A 220 -5.97 13.16 0.77
CA THR A 220 -6.04 14.51 1.32
C THR A 220 -5.15 15.41 0.47
N ARG A 221 -5.67 16.53 -0.01
CA ARG A 221 -4.92 17.51 -0.79
C ARG A 221 -5.13 18.90 -0.22
N LEU A 222 -4.04 19.65 -0.01
CA LEU A 222 -4.13 21.04 0.43
C LEU A 222 -4.70 21.92 -0.70
N VAL A 223 -5.47 22.94 -0.36
CA VAL A 223 -6.09 23.84 -1.35
C VAL A 223 -5.09 24.86 -1.89
N GLU A 224 -4.20 25.35 -1.01
CA GLU A 224 -3.26 26.43 -1.33
C GLU A 224 -1.91 25.93 -1.85
N SER A 225 -1.67 24.62 -1.84
CA SER A 225 -0.45 24.00 -2.37
C SER A 225 -0.78 22.73 -3.15
N HIS A 226 0.22 22.12 -3.79
CA HIS A 226 0.06 20.81 -4.46
C HIS A 226 0.37 19.63 -3.53
N ALA A 227 0.44 19.87 -2.23
CA ALA A 227 0.77 18.87 -1.22
C ALA A 227 -0.36 17.84 -1.07
N VAL A 228 -0.01 16.56 -1.07
CA VAL A 228 -0.97 15.45 -1.06
C VAL A 228 -0.55 14.37 -0.06
N SER A 229 -1.52 13.73 0.56
CA SER A 229 -1.26 12.59 1.43
C SER A 229 -0.93 11.35 0.62
N ILE A 230 -0.34 10.35 1.28
CA ILE A 230 -0.48 8.97 0.81
C ILE A 230 -1.98 8.60 0.72
N PRO A 231 -2.38 7.70 -0.20
CA PRO A 231 -3.78 7.31 -0.31
C PRO A 231 -4.20 6.41 0.85
N ALA A 232 -5.36 6.71 1.45
CA ALA A 232 -6.09 5.76 2.28
C ALA A 232 -6.90 4.84 1.35
N ILE A 233 -6.63 3.54 1.40
CA ILE A 233 -7.19 2.57 0.44
C ILE A 233 -8.19 1.67 1.16
N LEU A 234 -9.35 1.46 0.53
CA LEU A 234 -10.34 0.49 0.97
C LEU A 234 -10.86 -0.29 -0.25
N THR A 235 -10.86 -1.61 -0.14
CA THR A 235 -11.48 -2.48 -1.15
C THR A 235 -12.87 -2.87 -0.66
N VAL A 236 -13.89 -2.59 -1.45
CA VAL A 236 -15.30 -2.77 -1.08
C VAL A 236 -15.96 -3.68 -2.10
N THR A 237 -16.66 -4.70 -1.64
CA THR A 237 -17.57 -5.49 -2.51
C THR A 237 -18.98 -5.01 -2.22
N VAL A 238 -19.64 -4.47 -3.24
CA VAL A 238 -21.02 -3.98 -3.08
C VAL A 238 -21.91 -5.19 -2.84
N SER A 239 -22.86 -5.05 -1.92
CA SER A 239 -23.86 -6.10 -1.70
C SER A 239 -24.65 -6.34 -2.99
N GLY A 240 -25.27 -7.51 -3.14
CA GLY A 240 -25.87 -7.95 -4.41
C GLY A 240 -24.99 -9.01 -5.10
N GLY A 241 -25.62 -9.94 -5.82
CA GLY A 241 -24.91 -10.97 -6.59
C GLY A 241 -24.83 -10.60 -8.06
N ASP A 242 -24.51 -11.59 -8.91
CA ASP A 242 -24.59 -11.49 -10.38
C ASP A 242 -26.04 -11.21 -10.84
N CYS A 243 -26.53 -9.97 -10.73
CA CYS A 243 -27.84 -9.61 -11.24
C CYS A 243 -27.78 -9.04 -12.66
N LEU A 244 -28.46 -9.72 -13.56
CA LEU A 244 -28.83 -9.17 -14.86
C LEU A 244 -30.05 -8.27 -14.65
N ALA A 245 -29.85 -6.94 -14.70
CA ALA A 245 -30.93 -5.97 -14.50
C ALA A 245 -32.10 -6.22 -15.47
N GLY A 246 -33.30 -6.40 -14.94
CA GLY A 246 -34.52 -6.76 -15.67
C GLY A 246 -34.75 -8.25 -15.92
N ASP A 247 -33.86 -9.15 -15.50
CA ASP A 247 -34.08 -10.63 -15.50
C ASP A 247 -34.68 -11.06 -14.17
N VAL A 248 -35.92 -10.66 -13.96
CA VAL A 248 -36.68 -10.84 -12.74
C VAL A 248 -37.09 -12.31 -12.55
N SER A 249 -37.17 -13.05 -13.66
CA SER A 249 -37.49 -14.47 -13.69
C SER A 249 -36.28 -15.38 -13.41
N LEU A 250 -35.06 -14.83 -13.41
CA LEU A 250 -33.77 -15.49 -13.15
C LEU A 250 -33.45 -16.60 -14.17
N ASP A 251 -33.83 -16.42 -15.43
CA ASP A 251 -33.61 -17.39 -16.49
C ASP A 251 -32.38 -17.06 -17.37
N GLY A 252 -31.70 -15.96 -17.06
CA GLY A 252 -30.53 -15.45 -17.77
C GLY A 252 -30.89 -14.59 -18.98
N ARG A 253 -32.17 -14.23 -19.17
CA ARG A 253 -32.67 -13.41 -20.27
C ARG A 253 -33.57 -12.30 -19.73
N VAL A 254 -33.64 -11.23 -20.48
CA VAL A 254 -34.64 -10.17 -20.30
C VAL A 254 -35.65 -10.36 -21.42
N ASP A 255 -36.84 -10.85 -21.09
CA ASP A 255 -37.94 -11.15 -22.01
C ASP A 255 -39.33 -10.80 -21.41
N LEU A 256 -40.42 -11.23 -22.08
CA LEU A 256 -41.78 -10.93 -21.66
C LEU A 256 -42.14 -11.52 -20.29
N LEU A 257 -41.47 -12.61 -19.88
CA LEU A 257 -41.71 -13.28 -18.62
C LEU A 257 -41.28 -12.40 -17.44
N ASP A 258 -40.25 -11.58 -17.61
CA ASP A 258 -39.80 -10.62 -16.60
C ASP A 258 -40.82 -9.50 -16.39
N VAL A 259 -41.38 -8.96 -17.48
CA VAL A 259 -42.45 -7.95 -17.42
C VAL A 259 -43.66 -8.48 -16.66
N ILE A 260 -44.05 -9.73 -16.91
CA ILE A 260 -45.17 -10.37 -16.20
C ILE A 260 -44.83 -10.56 -14.71
N THR A 261 -43.60 -10.97 -14.41
CA THR A 261 -43.14 -11.24 -13.04
C THR A 261 -43.04 -9.95 -12.22
N GLU A 262 -42.46 -8.89 -12.79
CA GLU A 262 -42.39 -7.55 -12.22
C GLU A 262 -43.79 -6.99 -11.94
N MET A 263 -44.72 -7.14 -12.90
CA MET A 263 -46.11 -6.71 -12.74
C MET A 263 -46.82 -7.46 -11.60
N GLN A 264 -46.48 -8.73 -11.35
CA GLN A 264 -47.01 -9.48 -10.21
C GLN A 264 -46.50 -8.95 -8.87
N PHE A 265 -45.27 -8.43 -8.80
CA PHE A 265 -44.73 -7.77 -7.62
C PHE A 265 -45.42 -6.43 -7.36
N ILE A 266 -45.50 -5.58 -8.39
CA ILE A 266 -46.13 -4.25 -8.30
C ILE A 266 -47.61 -4.36 -7.89
N LEU A 267 -48.33 -5.36 -8.42
CA LEU A 267 -49.75 -5.59 -8.09
C LEU A 267 -49.96 -6.36 -6.77
N GLY A 268 -48.90 -6.76 -6.07
CA GLY A 268 -48.98 -7.47 -4.80
C GLY A 268 -49.49 -8.92 -4.90
N PHE A 269 -49.49 -9.51 -6.10
CA PHE A 269 -49.82 -10.93 -6.27
C PHE A 269 -48.75 -11.85 -5.69
N ARG A 270 -47.50 -11.37 -5.63
CA ARG A 270 -46.36 -12.06 -5.03
C ARG A 270 -45.43 -11.02 -4.38
N PRO A 271 -44.89 -11.26 -3.18
CA PRO A 271 -43.86 -10.39 -2.62
C PRO A 271 -42.50 -10.66 -3.30
N PRO A 272 -41.69 -9.62 -3.57
CA PRO A 272 -40.34 -9.81 -4.06
C PRO A 272 -39.43 -10.40 -2.98
N ASP A 273 -38.56 -11.33 -3.37
CA ASP A 273 -37.50 -11.87 -2.52
C ASP A 273 -36.33 -10.84 -2.44
N PRO A 274 -35.65 -10.67 -1.30
CA PRO A 274 -34.48 -9.80 -1.23
C PRO A 274 -33.38 -10.10 -2.26
N SER A 275 -33.31 -11.34 -2.77
CA SER A 275 -32.36 -11.77 -3.80
C SER A 275 -32.72 -11.35 -5.22
N ILE A 276 -33.97 -10.94 -5.47
CA ILE A 276 -34.44 -10.47 -6.79
C ILE A 276 -34.53 -8.94 -6.88
N THR A 277 -34.36 -8.24 -5.75
CA THR A 277 -34.48 -6.78 -5.69
C THR A 277 -33.55 -6.11 -6.69
N CYS A 278 -32.35 -6.64 -6.94
CA CYS A 278 -31.43 -6.04 -7.89
C CYS A 278 -31.71 -6.33 -9.37
N GLN A 279 -32.55 -7.32 -9.68
CA GLN A 279 -33.07 -7.55 -11.03
C GLN A 279 -34.34 -6.73 -11.27
N ALA A 280 -35.16 -6.55 -10.24
CA ALA A 280 -36.44 -5.85 -10.28
C ALA A 280 -36.29 -4.32 -10.25
N ASP A 281 -35.51 -3.77 -9.32
CA ASP A 281 -35.22 -2.32 -9.24
C ASP A 281 -34.23 -1.92 -10.34
N VAL A 282 -34.80 -1.46 -11.45
CA VAL A 282 -34.13 -1.25 -12.73
C VAL A 282 -33.65 0.20 -12.86
N ASP A 283 -34.31 1.14 -12.18
CA ASP A 283 -33.93 2.54 -12.16
C ASP A 283 -33.11 2.95 -10.92
N PHE A 284 -32.83 2.00 -10.02
CA PHE A 284 -31.93 2.09 -8.88
C PHE A 284 -32.42 3.05 -7.78
N ASP A 285 -33.74 3.11 -7.57
CA ASP A 285 -34.36 3.95 -6.55
C ASP A 285 -34.71 3.21 -5.24
N ASN A 286 -34.45 1.89 -5.20
CA ASN A 286 -34.73 0.97 -4.09
C ASN A 286 -36.22 0.74 -3.81
N GLU A 287 -37.10 1.12 -4.74
CA GLU A 287 -38.51 0.74 -4.79
C GLU A 287 -38.75 -0.16 -6.02
N ILE A 288 -39.82 -0.97 -5.97
CA ILE A 288 -40.25 -1.78 -7.11
C ILE A 288 -41.59 -1.21 -7.58
N THR A 289 -41.55 -0.47 -8.68
CA THR A 289 -42.66 0.37 -9.15
C THR A 289 -42.95 0.17 -10.63
N VAL A 290 -43.96 0.88 -11.14
CA VAL A 290 -44.25 0.86 -12.58
C VAL A 290 -43.12 1.47 -13.42
N TYR A 291 -42.22 2.26 -12.83
CA TYR A 291 -41.08 2.84 -13.54
C TYR A 291 -40.04 1.77 -13.88
N ASP A 292 -39.81 0.81 -12.99
CA ASP A 292 -38.97 -0.36 -13.25
C ASP A 292 -39.52 -1.21 -14.40
N LEU A 293 -40.83 -1.48 -14.37
CA LEU A 293 -41.54 -2.20 -15.43
C LEU A 293 -41.35 -1.52 -16.79
N LEU A 294 -41.41 -0.19 -16.84
CA LEU A 294 -41.16 0.58 -18.05
C LEU A 294 -39.70 0.44 -18.50
N GLY A 295 -38.75 0.45 -17.57
CA GLY A 295 -37.34 0.21 -17.84
C GLY A 295 -37.07 -1.18 -18.45
N ILE A 296 -37.73 -2.23 -17.96
CA ILE A 296 -37.68 -3.59 -18.56
C ILE A 296 -38.29 -3.57 -19.97
N ALA A 297 -39.47 -2.96 -20.14
CA ALA A 297 -40.15 -2.87 -21.43
C ALA A 297 -39.34 -2.13 -22.51
N ASP A 298 -38.63 -1.06 -22.14
CA ASP A 298 -37.75 -0.32 -23.05
C ASP A 298 -36.54 -1.16 -23.49
N ARG A 299 -36.00 -2.02 -22.61
CA ARG A 299 -34.93 -2.97 -22.95
C ARG A 299 -35.39 -4.07 -23.91
N LEU A 300 -36.68 -4.41 -23.92
CA LEU A 300 -37.25 -5.34 -24.89
C LEU A 300 -37.42 -4.71 -26.27
N ASN A 301 -37.80 -3.42 -26.33
CA ASN A 301 -38.03 -2.69 -27.57
C ASN A 301 -36.75 -2.20 -28.27
N SER A 302 -35.60 -2.28 -27.60
CA SER A 302 -34.29 -1.83 -28.12
C SER A 302 -33.44 -2.95 -28.74
N ARG A 303 -34.01 -4.16 -28.91
CA ARG A 303 -33.39 -5.31 -29.59
C ARG A 303 -33.89 -5.50 -31.02
#